data_AF-A0A5J4TYU7-F1
#
_entry.id   AF-A0A5J4TYU7-F1
#
_cell.length_a   1.000
_cell.length_b   1.000
_cell.length_c   1.000
_cell.angle_alpha   90.00
_cell.angle_beta   90.00
_cell.angle_gamma   90.00
#
_symmetry.space_group_name_H-M   'P 1'
#
loop_
_entity.id
_entity.type
_entity.pdbx_description
1 polymer ?
#
loop_
_entity_poly.entity_id
_entity_poly.type
_entity_poly.pdbx_seq_one_letter_code
_entity_poly.pdbx_strand_id
1 'polypeptide(L)'
;MKECNGLDSIMTLFNANINKESKDLAAISLSHLYRGQEIKDKSHKEIIAYLKTLINDPNEQIKESAKNGLQDLAGNSINKAEIEADGFAIPK
;
A
#
# COMPACT_ATOMS: atom_id res chain seq x y z
N MET A 1 19.14 20.12 5.17
CA MET A 1 17.89 19.55 5.72
C MET A 1 18.24 18.24 6.39
N LYS A 2 17.67 17.94 7.56
CA LYS A 2 17.88 16.66 8.25
C LYS A 2 16.86 15.67 7.68
N GLU A 3 17.31 14.50 7.24
CA GLU A 3 16.39 13.45 6.81
C GLU A 3 15.57 12.99 8.02
N CYS A 4 14.26 12.87 7.84
CA CYS A 4 13.37 12.28 8.83
C CYS A 4 13.20 10.79 8.48
N ASN A 5 13.25 9.91 9.50
CA ASN A 5 12.97 8.48 9.36
C ASN A 5 11.46 8.20 9.17
N GLY A 6 10.81 8.99 8.31
CA GLY A 6 9.36 8.97 8.11
C GLY A 6 8.90 7.66 7.48
N LEU A 7 9.65 7.13 6.52
CA LEU A 7 9.37 5.83 5.92
C LEU A 7 9.36 4.71 6.96
N ASP A 8 10.40 4.63 7.79
CA ASP A 8 10.50 3.62 8.86
C ASP A 8 9.36 3.75 9.87
N SER A 9 8.96 5.00 10.16
CA SER A 9 7.85 5.28 11.07
C SER A 9 6.51 4.77 10.51
N ILE A 10 6.24 4.99 9.22
CA ILE A 10 5.03 4.51 8.56
C ILE A 10 5.05 2.98 8.44
N MET A 11 6.19 2.38 8.09
CA MET A 11 6.36 0.93 8.04
C MET A 11 6.12 0.29 9.42
N THR A 12 6.67 0.91 10.47
CA THR A 12 6.43 0.50 11.86
C THR A 12 4.94 0.59 12.21
N LEU A 13 4.26 1.68 11.82
CA LEU A 13 2.84 1.86 12.09
C LEU A 13 1.98 0.81 11.38
N PHE A 14 2.27 0.51 10.10
CA PHE A 14 1.60 -0.54 9.35
C PHE A 14 1.73 -1.91 10.05
N ASN A 15 2.95 -2.25 10.45
CA ASN A 15 3.27 -3.53 11.10
C ASN A 15 2.70 -3.62 12.54
N ALA A 16 2.63 -2.50 13.25
CA ALA A 16 2.08 -2.46 14.60
C ALA A 16 0.57 -2.74 14.64
N ASN A 17 -0.15 -2.47 13.54
CA ASN A 17 -1.58 -2.76 13.38
C ASN A 17 -2.42 -2.33 14.61
N ILE A 18 -2.16 -1.13 15.11
CA ILE A 18 -2.72 -0.64 16.38
C ILE A 18 -4.25 -0.50 16.30
N ASN A 19 -4.73 0.02 15.17
CA ASN A 19 -6.15 0.12 14.84
C ASN A 19 -6.31 0.20 13.32
N LYS A 20 -7.55 -0.02 12.85
CA LYS A 20 -7.89 -0.04 11.42
C LYS A 20 -7.48 1.24 10.71
N GLU A 21 -7.91 2.40 11.21
CA GLU A 21 -7.64 3.69 10.57
C GLU A 21 -6.14 3.93 10.39
N SER A 22 -5.34 3.65 11.42
CA SER A 22 -3.88 3.79 11.36
C SER A 22 -3.24 2.84 10.36
N LYS A 23 -3.72 1.58 10.27
CA LYS A 23 -3.20 0.62 9.29
C LYS A 23 -3.61 0.96 7.86
N ASP A 24 -4.84 1.43 7.65
CA ASP A 24 -5.34 1.91 6.36
C ASP A 24 -4.50 3.07 5.85
N LEU A 25 -4.35 4.11 6.67
CA LEU A 25 -3.57 5.29 6.32
C LEU A 25 -2.09 4.95 6.10
N ALA A 26 -1.51 4.04 6.89
CA ALA A 26 -0.14 3.60 6.69
C ALA A 26 0.04 2.84 5.36
N ALA A 27 -0.84 1.89 5.03
CA ALA A 27 -0.79 1.14 3.79
C ALA A 27 -0.94 2.06 2.56
N ILE A 28 -1.91 2.98 2.59
CA ILE A 28 -2.12 3.97 1.53
C ILE A 28 -0.89 4.87 1.39
N SER A 29 -0.35 5.39 2.49
CA SER A 29 0.84 6.25 2.46
C SER A 29 2.06 5.53 1.86
N LEU A 30 2.29 4.27 2.26
CA LEU A 30 3.37 3.45 1.71
C LEU A 30 3.19 3.24 0.20
N SER A 31 1.98 2.96 -0.26
CA SER A 31 1.72 2.76 -1.69
C SER A 31 2.14 3.96 -2.56
N HIS A 32 1.87 5.18 -2.09
CA HIS A 32 2.21 6.40 -2.80
C HIS A 32 3.72 6.72 -2.70
N LEU A 33 4.34 6.46 -1.54
CA LEU A 33 5.79 6.62 -1.36
C LEU A 33 6.59 5.69 -2.29
N TYR A 34 6.09 4.47 -2.51
CA TYR A 34 6.69 3.48 -3.41
C TYR A 34 6.14 3.54 -4.85
N ARG A 35 5.51 4.66 -5.26
CA ARG A 35 5.03 4.82 -6.64
C ARG A 35 6.16 4.59 -7.65
N GLY A 36 5.98 3.61 -8.54
CA GLY A 36 6.97 3.22 -9.54
C GLY A 36 8.25 2.57 -8.98
N GLN A 37 8.32 2.30 -7.67
CA GLN A 37 9.49 1.73 -7.00
C GLN A 37 9.13 0.38 -6.35
N GLU A 38 10.06 -0.56 -6.36
CA GLU A 38 9.88 -1.85 -5.71
C GLU A 38 9.81 -1.68 -4.18
N ILE A 39 8.84 -2.34 -3.53
CA ILE A 39 8.83 -2.47 -2.07
C ILE A 39 9.80 -3.60 -1.69
N LYS A 40 11.00 -3.24 -1.23
CA LYS A 40 12.02 -4.21 -0.78
C LYS A 40 11.83 -4.70 0.65
N ASP A 41 10.90 -4.10 1.39
CA ASP A 41 10.60 -4.51 2.76
C ASP A 41 9.94 -5.89 2.80
N LYS A 42 10.20 -6.65 3.87
CA LYS A 42 9.59 -7.97 4.11
C LYS A 42 8.05 -7.94 4.10
N SER A 43 7.47 -6.77 4.39
CA SER A 43 6.03 -6.53 4.45
C SER A 43 5.42 -6.25 3.08
N HIS A 44 6.19 -6.29 1.99
CA HIS A 44 5.72 -6.04 0.61
C HIS A 44 4.40 -6.76 0.28
N LYS A 45 4.36 -8.09 0.46
CA LYS A 45 3.16 -8.89 0.18
C LYS A 45 1.98 -8.50 1.06
N GLU A 46 2.23 -8.20 2.33
CA GLU A 46 1.17 -7.81 3.28
C GLU A 46 0.58 -6.45 2.93
N ILE A 47 1.41 -5.48 2.54
CA ILE A 47 0.95 -4.15 2.10
C ILE A 47 0.03 -4.29 0.89
N ILE A 48 0.45 -5.03 -0.13
CA ILE A 48 -0.37 -5.26 -1.34
C ILE A 48 -1.66 -6.00 -1.00
N ALA A 49 -1.58 -7.08 -0.22
CA ALA A 49 -2.75 -7.85 0.18
C ALA A 49 -3.75 -6.98 0.95
N TYR A 50 -3.26 -6.13 1.87
CA TYR A 50 -4.11 -5.24 2.63
C TYR A 50 -4.80 -4.19 1.74
N LEU A 51 -4.06 -3.55 0.83
CA LEU A 51 -4.63 -2.61 -0.16
C LEU A 51 -5.72 -3.26 -1.02
N LYS A 52 -5.52 -4.52 -1.44
CA LYS A 52 -6.55 -5.30 -2.17
C LYS A 52 -7.85 -5.44 -1.36
N THR A 53 -7.78 -5.56 -0.03
CA THR A 53 -8.99 -5.61 0.80
C THR A 53 -9.72 -4.27 0.88
N LEU A 54 -8.98 -3.15 0.87
CA LEU A 54 -9.53 -1.80 1.02
C LEU A 54 -10.33 -1.33 -0.20
N ILE A 55 -10.22 -1.99 -1.35
CA ILE A 55 -11.06 -1.66 -2.52
C ILE A 55 -12.56 -1.92 -2.29
N ASN A 56 -12.90 -2.65 -1.22
CA ASN A 56 -14.27 -2.92 -0.79
C ASN A 56 -14.63 -2.17 0.50
N ASP A 57 -13.82 -1.20 0.92
CA ASP A 57 -14.09 -0.43 2.13
C ASP A 57 -15.38 0.40 1.98
N PRO A 58 -16.26 0.44 2.99
CA PRO A 58 -17.48 1.26 2.95
C PRO A 58 -17.19 2.77 2.92
N ASN A 59 -16.00 3.19 3.37
CA ASN A 59 -15.55 4.56 3.22
C ASN A 59 -15.01 4.77 1.80
N GLU A 60 -15.76 5.52 1.00
CA GLU A 60 -15.41 5.86 -0.38
C GLU A 60 -14.01 6.48 -0.52
N GLN A 61 -13.58 7.32 0.42
CA GLN A 61 -12.26 7.93 0.37
C GLN A 61 -11.14 6.89 0.56
N ILE A 62 -11.31 5.95 1.49
CA ILE A 62 -10.34 4.87 1.71
C ILE A 62 -10.27 3.96 0.49
N LYS A 63 -11.43 3.58 -0.05
CA LYS A 63 -11.54 2.77 -1.26
C LYS A 63 -10.82 3.39 -2.45
N GLU A 64 -11.13 4.65 -2.79
CA GLU A 64 -10.50 5.32 -3.92
C GLU A 64 -9.00 5.53 -3.70
N SER A 65 -8.58 5.83 -2.47
CA SER A 65 -7.16 5.95 -2.13
C SER A 65 -6.41 4.62 -2.28
N ALA A 66 -7.04 3.50 -1.91
CA ALA A 66 -6.46 2.18 -2.10
C ALA A 66 -6.34 1.79 -3.58
N LYS A 67 -7.34 2.13 -4.41
CA LYS A 67 -7.27 1.94 -5.87
C LYS A 67 -6.10 2.72 -6.48
N ASN A 68 -5.99 4.00 -6.16
CA ASN A 68 -4.89 4.85 -6.62
C ASN A 68 -3.53 4.30 -6.13
N GLY A 69 -3.48 3.82 -4.89
CA GLY A 69 -2.28 3.19 -4.33
C GLY A 69 -1.84 1.93 -5.08
N LEU A 70 -2.78 1.07 -5.46
CA LEU A 70 -2.49 -0.12 -6.28
C LEU A 70 -2.00 0.27 -7.68
N GLN A 71 -2.58 1.32 -8.29
CA GLN A 71 -2.12 1.85 -9.57
C GLN A 71 -0.68 2.40 -9.48
N ASP A 72 -0.38 3.17 -8.43
CA ASP A 72 0.94 3.74 -8.17
C ASP A 72 2.01 2.65 -8.01
N LEU A 73 1.70 1.61 -7.23
CA LEU A 73 2.58 0.46 -7.04
C LEU A 73 2.80 -0.32 -8.34
N ALA A 74 1.74 -0.49 -9.15
CA ALA A 74 1.83 -1.19 -10.44
C ALA A 74 2.72 -0.49 -11.49
N GLY A 75 3.16 0.74 -11.23
CA GLY A 75 4.21 1.39 -11.99
C GLY A 75 5.56 0.66 -11.94
N ASN A 76 5.79 -0.19 -10.93
CA ASN A 76 6.92 -1.09 -10.86
C ASN A 76 6.51 -2.52 -11.27
N SER A 77 7.32 -3.19 -12.09
CA SER A 77 6.98 -4.53 -12.62
C SER A 77 6.91 -5.63 -11.56
N ILE A 78 7.70 -5.54 -10.48
CA ILE A 78 7.72 -6.54 -9.41
C ILE A 78 6.44 -6.41 -8.56
N ASN A 79 6.13 -5.18 -8.14
CA ASN A 79 4.89 -4.90 -7.42
C ASN A 79 3.66 -5.25 -8.29
N LYS A 80 3.70 -4.91 -9.59
CA LYS A 80 2.63 -5.25 -10.53
C LYS A 80 2.37 -6.75 -10.57
N ALA A 81 3.42 -7.56 -10.70
CA ALA A 81 3.31 -9.02 -10.71
C ALA A 81 2.71 -9.56 -9.40
N GLU A 82 3.08 -8.99 -8.25
CA GLU A 82 2.49 -9.37 -6.95
C GLU A 82 1.03 -8.92 -6.81
N ILE A 83 0.66 -7.75 -7.37
CA ILE A 83 -0.74 -7.30 -7.40
C ILE A 83 -1.56 -8.22 -8.29
N GLU A 84 -1.07 -8.59 -9.47
CA GLU A 84 -1.80 -9.45 -10.41
C GLU A 84 -1.79 -10.93 -10.01
N ALA A 85 -0.99 -11.31 -9.01
CA ALA A 85 -1.02 -12.63 -8.41
C ALA A 85 -2.45 -13.03 -8.00
N ASP A 86 -2.76 -14.31 -8.19
CA ASP A 86 -4.09 -14.92 -7.96
C ASP A 86 -5.21 -14.36 -8.86
N GLY A 87 -4.86 -13.70 -9.97
CA GLY A 87 -5.82 -13.22 -10.97
C GLY A 87 -6.50 -11.91 -10.60
N PHE A 88 -5.96 -11.17 -9.63
CA PHE A 88 -6.50 -9.89 -9.22
C PHE A 88 -6.28 -8.83 -10.31
N ALA A 89 -7.34 -8.17 -10.76
CA ALA A 89 -7.26 -7.09 -11.73
C ALA A 89 -6.96 -5.75 -11.05
N ILE A 90 -5.94 -5.02 -11.50
CA ILE A 90 -5.64 -3.67 -11.01
C ILE A 90 -6.85 -2.77 -11.31
N PRO A 91 -7.44 -2.11 -10.28
CA PRO A 91 -8.60 -1.25 -10.47
C PRO A 91 -8.26 -0.05 -11.36
N LYS A 92 -9.25 0.39 -12.14
CA LYS A 92 -9.19 1.62 -12.96
C LYS A 92 -9.77 2.79 -12.21
#